data_AF-A0A085NCX6-F1
#
_entry.id   AF-A0A085NCX6-F1
#
_cell.length_a   1.000
_cell.length_b   1.000
_cell.length_c   1.000
_cell.angle_alpha   90.00
_cell.angle_beta   90.00
_cell.angle_gamma   90.00
#
_symmetry.space_group_name_H-M   'P 1'
#
loop_
_entity.id
_entity.type
_entity.pdbx_description
1 polymer ?
#
loop_
_entity_poly.entity_id
_entity_poly.type
_entity_poly.pdbx_seq_one_letter_code
_entity_poly.pdbx_strand_id
1 'polypeptide(L)'
;MLADDLLRETVDDHGLKVAERAFQTELSSGKPSADATFLYAYFLVRSKESDVRLGLSLLSDLLNGNGSSKDDKLDYLFYTAVGHARLKNFDFALSLLDAISDNDAFQERANALKEAIEKRILKESYVNKGVIFSIVGGIVITLATALLRLR
;
A
#
# COMPACT_ATOMS: atom_id res chain seq x y z
N MET A 1 -3.75 5.52 13.64
CA MET A 1 -4.24 4.15 13.93
C MET A 1 -4.76 3.43 12.68
N LEU A 2 -5.28 4.12 11.64
CA LEU A 2 -5.76 3.48 10.40
C LEU A 2 -4.64 2.95 9.48
N ALA A 3 -3.53 3.68 9.33
CA ALA A 3 -2.49 3.34 8.35
C ALA A 3 -1.73 2.04 8.69
N ASP A 4 -1.46 1.80 9.97
CA ASP A 4 -0.82 0.55 10.43
C ASP A 4 -1.68 -0.69 10.12
N ASP A 5 -3.02 -0.54 10.10
CA ASP A 5 -3.95 -1.63 9.80
C ASP A 5 -3.90 -2.03 8.32
N LEU A 6 -3.70 -1.07 7.42
CA LEU A 6 -3.55 -1.32 5.97
C LEU A 6 -2.31 -2.16 5.65
N LEU A 7 -1.29 -2.12 6.50
CA LEU A 7 -0.06 -2.89 6.32
C LEU A 7 -0.17 -4.31 6.90
N ARG A 8 -1.16 -4.57 7.77
CA ARG A 8 -1.38 -5.91 8.33
C ARG A 8 -1.99 -6.83 7.29
N GLU A 9 -1.68 -8.11 7.39
CA GLU A 9 -2.46 -9.12 6.70
C GLU A 9 -3.78 -9.28 7.45
N THR A 10 -4.86 -8.78 6.85
CA THR A 10 -6.21 -8.92 7.37
C THR A 10 -7.12 -9.34 6.24
N VAL A 11 -7.73 -10.50 6.37
CA VAL A 11 -8.63 -11.03 5.33
C VAL A 11 -10.06 -10.77 5.76
N ASP A 12 -10.70 -9.79 5.11
CA ASP A 12 -12.16 -9.69 5.11
C ASP A 12 -12.71 -10.65 4.04
N ASP A 13 -12.80 -11.93 4.41
CA ASP A 13 -13.22 -13.00 3.50
C ASP A 13 -14.61 -12.75 2.89
N HIS A 14 -15.50 -12.08 3.62
CA HIS A 14 -16.83 -11.75 3.13
C HIS A 14 -16.76 -10.61 2.11
N GLY A 15 -16.09 -9.51 2.46
CA GLY A 15 -15.90 -8.36 1.57
C GLY A 15 -15.19 -8.74 0.27
N LEU A 16 -14.12 -9.54 0.36
CA LEU A 16 -13.37 -10.02 -0.80
C LEU A 16 -14.24 -10.85 -1.75
N LYS A 17 -15.04 -11.78 -1.23
CA LYS A 17 -15.94 -12.61 -2.06
C LYS A 17 -17.05 -11.79 -2.72
N VAL A 18 -17.59 -10.79 -2.03
CA VAL A 18 -18.61 -9.89 -2.59
C VAL A 18 -18.01 -9.07 -3.74
N ALA A 19 -16.82 -8.49 -3.53
CA ALA A 19 -16.12 -7.72 -4.54
C ALA A 19 -15.70 -8.58 -5.74
N GLU A 20 -15.19 -9.78 -5.50
CA GLU A 20 -14.86 -10.75 -6.55
C GLU A 20 -16.09 -11.10 -7.39
N ARG A 21 -17.23 -11.40 -6.75
CA ARG A 21 -18.47 -11.71 -7.47
C ARG A 21 -18.94 -10.53 -8.31
N ALA A 22 -18.88 -9.30 -7.79
CA ALA A 22 -19.26 -8.10 -8.54
C ALA A 22 -18.36 -7.94 -9.78
N PHE A 23 -17.04 -8.04 -9.61
CA PHE A 23 -16.07 -7.97 -10.70
C PHE A 23 -16.31 -9.05 -11.77
N GLN A 24 -16.49 -10.31 -11.36
CA GLN A 24 -16.72 -11.41 -12.30
C GLN A 24 -18.05 -11.30 -13.05
N THR A 25 -19.10 -10.76 -12.40
CA THR A 25 -20.40 -10.53 -13.03
C THR A 25 -20.26 -9.53 -14.18
N GLU A 26 -19.58 -8.41 -13.93
CA GLU A 26 -19.36 -7.39 -14.96
C GLU A 26 -18.40 -7.89 -16.05
N LEU A 27 -17.35 -8.62 -15.67
CA LEU A 27 -16.41 -9.23 -16.62
C LEU A 27 -17.10 -10.23 -17.56
N SER A 28 -18.07 -11.00 -17.06
CA SER A 28 -18.87 -11.91 -17.90
C SER A 28 -19.76 -11.18 -18.91
N SER A 29 -20.08 -9.91 -18.62
CA SER A 29 -20.90 -9.04 -19.47
C SER A 29 -20.06 -8.12 -20.38
N GLY A 30 -18.73 -8.16 -20.28
CA GLY A 30 -17.83 -7.31 -21.06
C GLY A 30 -16.62 -6.83 -20.25
N LYS A 31 -16.30 -5.53 -20.34
CA LYS A 31 -15.22 -4.93 -19.55
C LYS A 31 -15.79 -4.50 -18.18
N PRO A 32 -15.20 -4.93 -17.06
CA PRO A 32 -15.64 -4.49 -15.74
C PRO A 32 -15.44 -2.98 -15.58
N SER A 33 -16.31 -2.36 -14.79
CA SER A 33 -16.24 -0.95 -14.43
C SER A 33 -14.99 -0.64 -13.61
N ALA A 34 -14.59 0.64 -13.60
CA ALA A 34 -13.48 1.10 -12.78
C ALA A 34 -13.77 0.85 -11.29
N ASP A 35 -15.01 1.06 -10.85
CA ASP A 35 -15.45 0.88 -9.47
C ASP A 35 -15.39 -0.59 -9.02
N ALA A 36 -15.92 -1.51 -9.82
CA ALA A 36 -15.87 -2.95 -9.50
C ALA A 36 -14.42 -3.47 -9.49
N THR A 37 -13.62 -3.01 -10.45
CA THR A 37 -12.19 -3.35 -10.53
C THR A 37 -11.42 -2.81 -9.33
N PHE A 38 -11.66 -1.56 -8.95
CA PHE A 38 -11.01 -0.92 -7.82
C PHE A 38 -11.41 -1.57 -6.50
N LEU A 39 -12.70 -1.84 -6.29
CA LEU A 39 -13.20 -2.49 -5.09
C LEU A 39 -12.58 -3.88 -4.90
N TYR A 40 -12.48 -4.66 -5.97
CA TYR A 40 -11.82 -5.96 -5.92
C TYR A 40 -10.33 -5.82 -5.61
N ALA A 41 -9.64 -4.91 -6.30
CA ALA A 41 -8.22 -4.63 -6.05
C ALA A 41 -7.96 -4.17 -4.59
N TYR A 42 -8.83 -3.33 -4.03
CA TYR A 42 -8.76 -2.85 -2.65
C TYR A 42 -8.75 -3.99 -1.62
N PHE A 43 -9.59 -5.01 -1.79
CA PHE A 43 -9.58 -6.18 -0.91
C PHE A 43 -8.35 -7.07 -1.17
N LEU A 44 -7.98 -7.29 -2.44
CA LEU A 44 -6.81 -8.11 -2.80
C LEU A 44 -5.51 -7.57 -2.21
N VAL A 45 -5.26 -6.25 -2.29
CA VAL A 45 -4.05 -5.63 -1.73
C VAL A 45 -4.01 -5.68 -0.21
N ARG A 46 -5.10 -6.04 0.49
CA ARG A 46 -5.16 -6.21 1.96
C ARG A 46 -5.26 -7.67 2.41
N SER A 47 -5.61 -8.58 1.49
CA SER A 47 -5.72 -10.05 1.68
C SER A 47 -4.34 -10.72 1.79
N LYS A 48 -4.18 -11.99 1.40
CA LYS A 48 -2.93 -12.75 1.47
C LYS A 48 -1.86 -12.18 0.54
N GLU A 49 -0.59 -12.42 0.84
CA GLU A 49 0.54 -11.97 -0.01
C GLU A 49 0.42 -12.45 -1.47
N SER A 50 -0.13 -13.66 -1.68
CA SER A 50 -0.43 -14.22 -3.01
C SER A 50 -1.36 -13.33 -3.84
N ASP A 51 -2.30 -12.66 -3.18
CA ASP A 51 -3.40 -11.92 -3.80
C ASP A 51 -2.97 -10.48 -4.13
N VAL A 52 -1.98 -9.95 -3.38
CA VAL A 52 -1.49 -8.57 -3.53
C VAL A 52 -1.01 -8.29 -4.95
N ARG A 53 -0.31 -9.24 -5.58
CA ARG A 53 0.21 -9.06 -6.94
C ARG A 53 -0.93 -8.90 -7.96
N LEU A 54 -2.03 -9.62 -7.79
CA LEU A 54 -3.22 -9.46 -8.63
C LEU A 54 -3.85 -8.09 -8.40
N GLY A 55 -4.00 -7.68 -7.13
CA GLY A 55 -4.51 -6.35 -6.79
C GLY A 55 -3.69 -5.22 -7.41
N LEU A 56 -2.36 -5.31 -7.36
CA LEU A 56 -1.44 -4.35 -8.00
C LEU A 56 -1.60 -4.30 -9.52
N SER A 57 -1.80 -5.45 -10.18
CA SER A 57 -2.05 -5.49 -11.62
C SER A 57 -3.33 -4.75 -11.98
N LEU A 58 -4.42 -4.99 -11.25
CA LEU A 58 -5.71 -4.32 -11.48
C LEU A 58 -5.61 -2.80 -11.26
N LEU A 59 -4.89 -2.35 -10.22
CA LEU A 59 -4.65 -0.92 -9.99
C LEU A 59 -3.80 -0.28 -11.10
N SER A 60 -2.81 -1.01 -11.63
CA SER A 60 -2.01 -0.54 -12.77
C SER A 60 -2.86 -0.36 -14.03
N ASP A 61 -3.75 -1.32 -14.31
CA ASP A 61 -4.69 -1.24 -15.43
C ASP A 61 -5.63 -0.04 -15.30
N LEU A 62 -6.08 0.27 -14.08
CA LEU A 62 -6.91 1.43 -13.78
C LEU A 62 -6.15 2.76 -13.96
N LEU A 63 -4.90 2.85 -13.49
CA LEU A 63 -4.04 4.03 -13.64
C LEU A 63 -3.76 4.36 -15.12
N ASN A 64 -3.56 3.32 -15.94
CA ASN A 64 -3.33 3.41 -17.38
C ASN A 64 -4.63 3.62 -18.18
N GLY A 65 -5.79 3.46 -17.54
CA GLY A 65 -7.09 3.63 -18.16
C GLY A 65 -7.42 5.09 -18.49
N ASN A 66 -8.12 5.28 -19.61
CA ASN A 66 -8.76 6.54 -19.95
C ASN A 66 -10.20 6.50 -19.40
N GLY A 67 -10.49 7.28 -18.35
CA GLY A 67 -11.84 7.37 -17.80
C GLY A 67 -11.92 7.76 -16.33
N SER A 68 -10.83 7.60 -15.57
CA SER A 68 -10.81 7.93 -14.14
C SER A 68 -10.50 9.39 -13.88
N SER A 69 -11.14 9.95 -12.85
CA SER A 69 -10.85 11.29 -12.33
C SER A 69 -9.41 11.38 -11.81
N LYS A 70 -8.92 12.61 -11.60
CA LYS A 70 -7.65 12.82 -10.89
C LYS A 70 -7.71 12.23 -9.48
N ASP A 71 -8.83 12.42 -8.78
CA ASP A 71 -9.02 11.92 -7.41
C ASP A 71 -9.00 10.39 -7.36
N ASP A 72 -9.67 9.72 -8.29
CA ASP A 72 -9.65 8.26 -8.42
C ASP A 72 -8.22 7.76 -8.63
N LYS A 73 -7.43 8.43 -9.48
CA LYS A 73 -6.03 8.07 -9.72
C LYS A 73 -5.17 8.24 -8.47
N LEU A 74 -5.44 9.24 -7.63
CA LEU A 74 -4.76 9.40 -6.35
C LEU A 74 -5.10 8.25 -5.38
N ASP A 75 -6.36 7.81 -5.34
CA ASP A 75 -6.73 6.63 -4.55
C ASP A 75 -6.07 5.35 -5.11
N TYR A 76 -6.03 5.17 -6.43
CA TYR A 76 -5.35 4.02 -7.04
C TYR A 76 -3.85 4.01 -6.72
N LEU A 77 -3.20 5.18 -6.80
CA LEU A 77 -1.80 5.36 -6.46
C LEU A 77 -1.53 5.06 -4.98
N PHE A 78 -2.41 5.54 -4.10
CA PHE A 78 -2.34 5.27 -2.67
C PHE A 78 -2.42 3.76 -2.36
N TYR A 79 -3.39 3.04 -2.93
CA TYR A 79 -3.49 1.59 -2.72
C TYR A 79 -2.40 0.79 -3.44
N THR A 80 -1.82 1.33 -4.51
CA THR A 80 -0.61 0.76 -5.13
C THR A 80 0.56 0.83 -4.15
N ALA A 81 0.75 1.97 -3.47
CA ALA A 81 1.76 2.10 -2.43
C ALA A 81 1.52 1.13 -1.25
N VAL A 82 0.27 0.94 -0.83
CA VAL A 82 -0.09 -0.08 0.19
C VAL A 82 0.35 -1.48 -0.25
N GLY A 83 0.01 -1.89 -1.48
CA GLY A 83 0.40 -3.21 -2.00
C GLY A 83 1.92 -3.41 -2.06
N HIS A 84 2.66 -2.41 -2.54
CA HIS A 84 4.13 -2.48 -2.55
C HIS A 84 4.74 -2.51 -1.14
N ALA A 85 4.20 -1.72 -0.20
CA ALA A 85 4.65 -1.76 1.19
C ALA A 85 4.40 -3.12 1.84
N ARG A 86 3.30 -3.79 1.52
CA ARG A 86 3.01 -5.15 2.00
C ARG A 86 3.96 -6.20 1.43
N LEU A 87 4.36 -6.05 0.17
CA LEU A 87 5.41 -6.86 -0.48
C LEU A 87 6.84 -6.46 -0.04
N LYS A 88 6.97 -5.58 0.96
CA LYS A 88 8.26 -5.07 1.47
C LYS A 88 9.08 -4.29 0.45
N ASN A 89 8.45 -3.84 -0.64
CA ASN A 89 9.05 -2.92 -1.61
C ASN A 89 8.93 -1.48 -1.08
N PHE A 90 9.52 -1.22 0.08
CA PHE A 90 9.29 0.01 0.84
C PHE A 90 9.76 1.27 0.11
N ASP A 91 10.93 1.23 -0.54
CA ASP A 91 11.46 2.38 -1.28
C ASP A 91 10.51 2.83 -2.39
N PHE A 92 9.96 1.86 -3.13
CA PHE A 92 8.99 2.13 -4.19
C PHE A 92 7.67 2.65 -3.62
N ALA A 93 7.19 2.06 -2.52
CA ALA A 93 5.97 2.54 -1.86
C ALA A 93 6.10 3.99 -1.38
N LEU A 94 7.23 4.36 -0.77
CA LEU A 94 7.50 5.73 -0.33
C LEU A 94 7.55 6.71 -1.51
N SER A 95 8.22 6.33 -2.61
CA SER A 95 8.27 7.15 -3.83
C SER A 95 6.88 7.40 -4.43
N LEU A 96 5.99 6.41 -4.41
CA LEU A 96 4.61 6.60 -4.86
C LEU A 96 3.83 7.56 -3.95
N LEU A 97 4.06 7.51 -2.63
CA LEU A 97 3.43 8.41 -1.66
C LEU A 97 3.99 9.84 -1.72
N ASP A 98 5.24 10.03 -2.13
CA ASP A 98 5.82 11.35 -2.38
C ASP A 98 5.23 12.02 -3.63
N ALA A 99 4.80 11.22 -4.61
CA ALA A 99 4.12 11.73 -5.81
C ALA A 99 2.68 12.22 -5.55
N ILE A 100 2.12 11.94 -4.36
CA ILE A 100 0.80 12.43 -3.95
C ILE A 100 0.97 13.84 -3.36
N SER A 101 0.81 14.86 -4.21
CA SER A 101 0.96 16.28 -3.83
C SER A 101 -0.28 17.15 -4.07
N ASP A 102 -1.35 16.59 -4.61
CA ASP A 102 -2.43 17.37 -5.23
C ASP A 102 -3.49 17.88 -4.24
N ASN A 103 -3.59 17.32 -3.03
CA ASN A 103 -4.65 17.63 -2.08
C ASN A 103 -4.20 17.40 -0.62
N ASP A 104 -4.49 18.35 0.27
CA ASP A 104 -4.12 18.33 1.70
C ASP A 104 -4.62 17.05 2.42
N ALA A 105 -5.84 16.60 2.13
CA ALA A 105 -6.40 15.39 2.74
C ALA A 105 -5.70 14.11 2.25
N PHE A 106 -5.31 14.08 0.97
CA PHE A 106 -4.52 12.97 0.43
C PHE A 106 -3.09 12.99 0.97
N GLN A 107 -2.51 14.18 1.15
CA GLN A 107 -1.19 14.34 1.73
C GLN A 107 -1.16 13.87 3.19
N GLU A 108 -2.18 14.19 3.99
CA GLU A 108 -2.29 13.68 5.37
C GLU A 108 -2.38 12.15 5.39
N ARG A 109 -3.22 11.55 4.53
CA ARG A 109 -3.31 10.08 4.37
C ARG A 109 -1.97 9.47 3.96
N ALA A 110 -1.29 10.08 2.99
CA ALA A 110 -0.01 9.61 2.48
C ALA A 110 1.08 9.67 3.57
N ASN A 111 1.17 10.77 4.32
CA ASN A 111 2.12 10.93 5.42
C ASN A 111 1.87 9.91 6.54
N ALA A 112 0.60 9.67 6.89
CA ALA A 112 0.26 8.64 7.87
C ALA A 112 0.71 7.23 7.43
N LEU A 113 0.65 6.92 6.13
CA LEU A 113 1.16 5.66 5.59
C LEU A 113 2.69 5.62 5.54
N LYS A 114 3.37 6.72 5.21
CA LYS A 114 4.84 6.82 5.28
C LYS A 114 5.33 6.51 6.69
N GLU A 115 4.75 7.13 7.71
CA GLU A 115 5.09 6.85 9.11
C GLU A 115 4.88 5.38 9.49
N ALA A 116 3.80 4.75 9.01
CA ALA A 116 3.52 3.34 9.28
C ALA A 116 4.54 2.41 8.59
N ILE A 117 4.94 2.74 7.35
CA ILE A 117 5.99 2.04 6.62
C ILE A 117 7.33 2.17 7.36
N GLU A 118 7.70 3.37 7.78
CA GLU A 118 8.92 3.63 8.55
C GLU A 118 8.97 2.82 9.84
N LYS A 119 7.88 2.84 10.63
CA LYS A 119 7.76 2.02 11.85
C LYS A 119 7.96 0.54 11.55
N ARG A 120 7.47 0.05 10.41
CA ARG A 120 7.64 -1.33 9.98
C ARG A 120 9.08 -1.65 9.57
N ILE A 121 9.73 -0.80 8.78
CA ILE A 121 11.15 -0.91 8.42
C ILE A 121 11.99 -1.00 9.69
N LEU A 122 11.75 -0.08 10.63
CA LEU A 122 12.44 -0.04 11.92
C LEU A 122 12.21 -1.35 12.67
N LYS A 123 10.96 -1.78 12.87
CA LYS A 123 10.62 -3.02 13.58
C LYS A 123 11.28 -4.26 12.97
N GLU A 124 11.30 -4.40 11.65
CA GLU A 124 11.95 -5.53 10.98
C GLU A 124 13.48 -5.47 11.12
N SER A 125 14.06 -4.27 11.08
CA SER A 125 15.50 -4.09 11.25
C SER A 125 15.96 -4.25 12.70
N TYR A 126 15.12 -3.95 13.70
CA TYR A 126 15.38 -4.26 15.12
C TYR A 126 15.55 -5.76 15.40
N VAL A 127 14.87 -6.61 14.63
CA VAL A 127 14.98 -8.07 14.74
C VAL A 127 16.33 -8.58 14.21
N ASN A 128 16.98 -7.81 13.32
CA ASN A 128 18.28 -8.12 12.71
C ASN A 128 19.37 -7.09 13.15
N LYS A 129 19.86 -7.23 14.38
CA LYS A 129 21.18 -6.74 14.89
C LYS A 129 21.74 -5.41 14.32
N GLY A 130 21.55 -4.34 15.10
CA GLY A 130 22.56 -3.30 15.35
C GLY A 130 22.76 -2.22 14.28
N VAL A 131 22.04 -1.11 14.44
CA VAL A 131 22.08 0.15 13.66
C VAL A 131 21.30 0.09 12.35
N ILE A 132 20.26 0.91 12.27
CA ILE A 132 19.38 1.06 11.10
C ILE A 132 19.63 2.46 10.53
N PHE A 133 20.06 2.51 9.27
CA PHE A 133 20.08 3.72 8.47
C PHE A 133 18.92 3.62 7.49
N SER A 134 17.86 4.40 7.72
CA SER A 134 16.79 4.59 6.74
C SER A 134 16.88 6.02 6.21
N ILE A 135 16.93 6.13 4.88
CA ILE A 135 16.85 7.40 4.16
C ILE A 135 15.40 7.52 3.67
N VAL A 136 14.63 8.46 4.22
CA VAL A 136 13.28 8.75 3.73
C VAL A 136 13.23 10.21 3.31
N GLY A 137 12.86 10.49 2.06
CA GLY A 137 12.64 11.86 1.57
C GLY A 137 13.79 12.85 1.81
N GLY A 138 15.04 12.37 1.86
CA GLY A 138 16.23 13.19 2.15
C GLY A 138 16.56 13.39 3.64
N ILE A 139 15.75 12.88 4.57
CA ILE A 139 16.03 12.89 6.01
C ILE A 139 16.60 11.52 6.40
N VAL A 140 17.83 11.53 6.92
CA VAL A 140 18.47 10.34 7.49
C VAL A 140 18.00 10.21 8.94
N ILE A 141 17.12 9.26 9.21
CA ILE A 141 16.76 8.91 10.59
C ILE A 141 17.70 7.79 11.03
N THR A 142 18.68 8.14 11.87
CA THR A 142 19.59 7.16 12.49
C THR A 142 19.09 6.86 13.89
N LEU A 143 18.74 5.61 14.17
CA LEU A 143 18.37 5.18 15.52
C LEU A 143 19.37 4.13 15.99
N ALA A 144 20.40 4.59 16.70
CA ALA A 144 21.45 3.74 17.25
C ALA A 144 20.95 3.04 18.53
N THR A 145 20.39 1.84 18.39
CA THR A 145 20.20 0.93 19.53
C THR A 145 21.37 -0.03 19.62
N ALA A 146 22.55 0.52 19.92
CA ALA A 146 23.70 -0.26 20.35
C ALA A 146 23.38 -0.84 21.75
N LEU A 147 22.70 -1.99 21.78
CA LEU A 147 22.65 -2.80 22.99
C LEU A 147 24.07 -3.31 23.23
N LEU A 148 24.78 -2.60 24.10
CA LEU A 148 26.00 -3.03 24.77
C LEU A 148 25.80 -4.47 25.27
N ARG A 149 26.20 -5.46 24.47
CA ARG A 149 26.64 -6.74 25.00
C ARG A 149 28.04 -6.53 25.57
N LEU A 150 28.12 -5.76 26.65
CA LEU A 150 29.19 -5.92 27.62
C LEU A 150 28.81 -7.17 28.41
N ARG A 151 29.47 -8.27 28.06
CA ARG A 151 29.55 -9.48 28.87
C ARG A 151 31.02 -9.74 29.16
#